data_AF-A0A1B6MV69-F1
#
_entry.id   AF-A0A1B6MV69-F1
#
_cell.length_a   1.000
_cell.length_b   1.000
_cell.length_c   1.000
_cell.angle_alpha   90.00
_cell.angle_beta   90.00
_cell.angle_gamma   90.00
#
_symmetry.space_group_name_H-M   'P 1'
#
loop_
_entity.id
_entity.type
_entity.pdbx_description
1 polymer ?
#
loop_
_entity_poly.entity_id
_entity_poly.type
_entity_poly.pdbx_seq_one_letter_code
_entity_poly.pdbx_strand_id
1 'polypeptide(L)'
;MFVRASVKLLLSSLSRHKQLMTTHPGEIKATMRGMVSKVETVVTQSVPEPQRVSEAGLLLTEILVLVNQATNSPVAALALEALLEWLNSRSTFSVVVAALLRVLGITVANCNTLGALLETSLSAFFRPIGLSASSPVSWSLAVNTLQPIVPRHPPLEDSLVSSGHLLSLYALTLKHMPASLDVRQEATLLNNLNQWLSVLKITDAVESKLPLLWSQVLYLCMRQCEYAS
;
A
#
# COMPACT_ATOMS: atom_id res chain seq x y z
N MET A 1 -16.25 -16.98 3.86
CA MET A 1 -15.99 -18.44 3.94
C MET A 1 -15.33 -19.01 2.68
N PHE A 2 -15.83 -18.69 1.47
CA PHE A 2 -15.29 -19.22 0.21
C PHE A 2 -13.84 -18.78 -0.11
N VAL A 3 -13.52 -17.49 0.01
CA VAL A 3 -12.16 -16.97 -0.30
C VAL A 3 -11.09 -17.62 0.59
N ARG A 4 -11.33 -17.71 1.90
CA ARG A 4 -10.45 -18.41 2.85
C ARG A 4 -10.21 -19.87 2.42
N ALA A 5 -11.25 -20.58 1.99
CA ALA A 5 -11.11 -21.96 1.51
C ALA A 5 -10.27 -22.03 0.23
N SER A 6 -10.48 -21.14 -0.74
CA SER A 6 -9.66 -21.06 -1.96
C SER A 6 -8.19 -20.79 -1.66
N VAL A 7 -7.89 -19.86 -0.74
CA VAL A 7 -6.52 -19.57 -0.32
C VAL A 7 -5.88 -20.81 0.33
N LYS A 8 -6.59 -21.48 1.25
CA LYS A 8 -6.09 -22.71 1.89
C LYS A 8 -5.85 -23.84 0.89
N LEU A 9 -6.75 -24.01 -0.08
CA LEU A 9 -6.59 -25.01 -1.15
C LEU A 9 -5.37 -24.70 -2.02
N LEU A 10 -5.17 -23.43 -2.39
CA LEU A 10 -3.99 -23.01 -3.14
C LEU A 10 -2.70 -23.28 -2.34
N LEU A 11 -2.64 -22.88 -1.07
CA LEU A 11 -1.49 -23.14 -0.19
C LEU A 11 -1.20 -24.64 -0.03
N SER A 12 -2.24 -25.45 0.22
CA SER A 12 -2.13 -26.91 0.31
C SER A 12 -1.60 -27.51 -0.99
N SER A 13 -2.10 -27.05 -2.14
CA SER A 13 -1.67 -27.53 -3.45
C SER A 13 -0.20 -27.17 -3.74
N LEU A 14 0.20 -25.92 -3.48
CA LEU A 14 1.57 -25.44 -3.71
C LEU A 14 2.58 -26.08 -2.74
N SER A 15 2.18 -26.37 -1.51
CA SER A 15 3.03 -27.05 -0.54
C SER A 15 3.28 -28.52 -0.90
N ARG A 16 2.26 -29.22 -1.45
CA ARG A 16 2.37 -30.61 -1.92
C ARG A 16 3.09 -30.72 -3.25
N HIS A 17 2.87 -29.78 -4.16
CA HIS A 17 3.38 -29.81 -5.54
C HIS A 17 4.36 -28.66 -5.79
N LYS A 18 5.46 -28.62 -5.02
CA LYS A 18 6.42 -27.50 -5.05
C LYS A 18 7.01 -27.22 -6.44
N GLN A 19 7.16 -28.25 -7.26
CA GLN A 19 7.65 -28.13 -8.63
C GLN A 19 6.77 -27.21 -9.50
N LEU A 20 5.46 -27.12 -9.22
CA LEU A 20 4.57 -26.22 -9.96
C LEU A 20 4.99 -24.75 -9.84
N MET A 21 5.62 -24.37 -8.73
CA MET A 21 6.08 -23.00 -8.51
C MET A 21 7.23 -22.62 -9.45
N THR A 22 8.00 -23.59 -9.93
CA THR A 22 9.09 -23.36 -10.89
C THR A 22 8.66 -23.61 -12.32
N THR A 23 7.78 -24.58 -12.57
CA THR A 23 7.35 -24.94 -13.93
C THR A 23 6.21 -24.08 -14.46
N HIS A 24 5.27 -23.64 -13.60
CA HIS A 24 4.10 -22.84 -14.00
C HIS A 24 3.91 -21.57 -13.15
N PRO A 25 4.96 -20.75 -12.92
CA PRO A 25 4.83 -19.54 -12.10
C PRO A 25 3.78 -18.56 -12.67
N GLY A 26 3.67 -18.45 -14.00
CA GLY A 26 2.71 -17.56 -14.66
C GLY A 26 1.24 -17.93 -14.38
N GLU A 27 0.90 -19.21 -14.38
CA GLU A 27 -0.46 -19.69 -14.10
C GLU A 27 -0.83 -19.50 -12.63
N ILE A 28 0.13 -19.70 -11.73
CA ILE A 28 -0.05 -19.45 -10.29
C ILE A 28 -0.32 -17.96 -10.07
N LYS A 29 0.50 -17.07 -10.63
CA LYS A 29 0.28 -15.63 -10.54
C LYS A 29 -1.05 -15.23 -11.17
N ALA A 30 -1.42 -15.78 -12.32
CA ALA A 30 -2.71 -15.54 -12.96
C ALA A 30 -3.89 -15.97 -12.08
N THR A 31 -3.77 -17.10 -11.39
CA THR A 31 -4.77 -17.58 -10.43
C THR A 31 -4.92 -16.60 -9.25
N MET A 32 -3.81 -16.17 -8.66
CA MET A 32 -3.81 -15.20 -7.54
C MET A 32 -4.41 -13.86 -7.96
N ARG A 33 -4.06 -13.34 -9.15
CA ARG A 33 -4.69 -12.15 -9.73
C ARG A 33 -6.19 -12.35 -9.96
N GLY A 34 -6.56 -13.52 -10.47
CA GLY A 34 -7.96 -13.90 -10.69
C GLY A 34 -8.78 -13.90 -9.40
N MET A 35 -8.20 -14.32 -8.27
CA MET A 35 -8.86 -14.24 -6.97
C MET A 35 -9.17 -12.79 -6.57
N VAL A 36 -8.21 -11.88 -6.75
CA VAL A 36 -8.40 -10.44 -6.44
C VAL A 36 -9.44 -9.81 -7.37
N SER A 37 -9.36 -10.08 -8.69
CA SER A 37 -10.36 -9.60 -9.65
C SER A 37 -11.77 -10.11 -9.32
N LYS A 38 -11.91 -11.36 -8.88
CA LYS A 38 -13.20 -11.92 -8.45
C LYS A 38 -13.75 -11.22 -7.21
N VAL A 39 -12.90 -10.83 -6.26
CA VAL A 39 -13.33 -10.01 -5.11
C VAL A 39 -13.93 -8.68 -5.62
N GLU A 40 -13.23 -7.98 -6.51
CA GLU A 40 -13.71 -6.72 -7.09
C GLU A 40 -15.06 -6.90 -7.79
N THR A 41 -15.18 -7.90 -8.67
CA THR A 41 -16.42 -8.18 -9.42
C THR A 41 -17.58 -8.51 -8.49
N VAL A 42 -17.39 -9.47 -7.57
CA VAL A 42 -18.45 -9.93 -6.66
C VAL A 42 -18.91 -8.78 -5.76
N VAL A 43 -17.98 -8.08 -5.11
CA VAL A 43 -18.33 -6.98 -4.19
C VAL A 43 -19.06 -5.85 -4.92
N THR A 44 -18.61 -5.48 -6.12
CA THR A 44 -19.26 -4.41 -6.90
C THR A 44 -20.69 -4.77 -7.28
N GLN A 45 -20.94 -6.05 -7.60
CA GLN A 45 -22.24 -6.54 -8.05
C GLN A 45 -23.21 -6.86 -6.90
N SER A 46 -22.71 -7.35 -5.76
CA SER A 46 -23.56 -7.92 -4.71
C SER A 46 -23.60 -7.10 -3.41
N VAL A 47 -22.73 -6.12 -3.22
CA VAL A 47 -22.63 -5.34 -1.99
C VAL A 47 -23.09 -3.88 -2.23
N PRO A 48 -23.94 -3.32 -1.34
CA PRO A 48 -24.31 -1.91 -1.39
C PRO A 48 -23.08 -1.00 -1.34
N GLU A 49 -23.09 0.09 -2.12
CA GLU A 49 -21.94 0.97 -2.31
C GLU A 49 -21.23 1.42 -1.02
N PRO A 50 -21.93 1.84 0.06
CA PRO A 50 -21.28 2.27 1.30
C PRO A 50 -20.45 1.18 1.98
N GLN A 51 -20.74 -0.09 1.73
CA GLN A 51 -20.13 -1.26 2.39
C GLN A 51 -19.08 -1.95 1.51
N ARG A 52 -18.97 -1.59 0.23
CA ARG A 52 -18.09 -2.28 -0.74
C ARG A 52 -16.64 -2.31 -0.27
N VAL A 53 -16.10 -1.19 0.18
CA VAL A 53 -14.70 -1.09 0.60
C VAL A 53 -14.42 -1.95 1.84
N SER A 54 -15.32 -1.96 2.83
CA SER A 54 -15.16 -2.80 4.03
C SER A 54 -15.26 -4.29 3.71
N GLU A 55 -16.24 -4.70 2.90
CA GLU A 55 -16.41 -6.10 2.51
C GLU A 55 -15.24 -6.60 1.66
N ALA A 56 -14.79 -5.81 0.68
CA ALA A 56 -13.59 -6.13 -0.08
C ALA A 56 -12.37 -6.28 0.85
N GLY A 57 -12.22 -5.40 1.84
CA GLY A 57 -11.16 -5.47 2.82
C GLY A 57 -11.13 -6.81 3.57
N LEU A 58 -12.28 -7.28 4.05
CA LEU A 58 -12.41 -8.57 4.74
C LEU A 58 -12.06 -9.78 3.86
N LEU A 59 -12.34 -9.70 2.56
CA LEU A 59 -11.96 -10.76 1.62
C LEU A 59 -10.47 -10.71 1.27
N LEU A 60 -9.91 -9.50 1.17
CA LEU A 60 -8.50 -9.28 0.87
C LEU A 60 -7.58 -9.71 2.01
N THR A 61 -7.99 -9.57 3.27
CA THR A 61 -7.19 -10.06 4.42
C THR A 61 -6.91 -11.56 4.30
N GLU A 62 -7.88 -12.34 3.81
CA GLU A 62 -7.72 -13.77 3.53
C GLU A 62 -6.72 -14.02 2.39
N ILE A 63 -6.77 -13.22 1.32
CA ILE A 63 -5.84 -13.33 0.18
C ILE A 63 -4.41 -12.94 0.61
N LEU A 64 -4.27 -11.91 1.46
CA LEU A 64 -2.99 -11.43 1.95
C LEU A 64 -2.25 -12.45 2.84
N VAL A 65 -2.92 -13.53 3.28
CA VAL A 65 -2.23 -14.70 3.86
C VAL A 65 -1.17 -15.25 2.90
N LEU A 66 -1.39 -15.16 1.59
CA LEU A 66 -0.44 -15.63 0.57
C LEU A 66 0.90 -14.86 0.60
N VAL A 67 0.90 -13.57 0.94
CA VAL A 67 2.14 -12.78 1.06
C VAL A 67 2.77 -12.87 2.45
N ASN A 68 2.02 -13.36 3.44
CA ASN A 68 2.47 -13.58 4.83
C ASN A 68 3.01 -14.99 5.08
N GLN A 69 3.42 -15.70 4.02
CA GLN A 69 4.13 -16.98 4.21
C GLN A 69 5.53 -16.73 4.79
N ALA A 70 6.18 -17.80 5.24
CA ALA A 70 7.53 -17.73 5.81
C ALA A 70 8.50 -16.93 4.94
N THR A 71 9.47 -16.27 5.57
CA THR A 71 10.52 -15.50 4.88
C THR A 71 11.18 -16.34 3.78
N ASN A 72 11.36 -15.77 2.59
CA ASN A 72 11.87 -16.43 1.39
C ASN A 72 10.97 -17.55 0.81
N SER A 73 9.70 -17.61 1.21
CA SER A 73 8.74 -18.51 0.58
C SER A 73 8.53 -18.13 -0.90
N PRO A 74 8.71 -19.07 -1.85
CA PRO A 74 8.40 -18.83 -3.26
C PRO A 74 6.93 -18.47 -3.47
N VAL A 75 6.02 -18.96 -2.61
CA VAL A 75 4.61 -18.59 -2.65
C VAL A 75 4.43 -17.11 -2.32
N ALA A 76 5.10 -16.60 -1.29
CA ALA A 76 5.01 -15.19 -0.91
C ALA A 76 5.56 -14.27 -2.01
N ALA A 77 6.68 -14.66 -2.64
CA ALA A 77 7.26 -13.92 -3.76
C ALA A 77 6.31 -13.86 -4.96
N LEU A 78 5.77 -15.02 -5.39
CA LEU A 78 4.80 -15.08 -6.50
C LEU A 78 3.51 -14.30 -6.17
N ALA A 79 3.04 -14.37 -4.93
CA ALA A 79 1.86 -13.64 -4.49
C ALA A 79 2.09 -12.13 -4.50
N LEU A 80 3.24 -11.65 -4.02
CA LEU A 80 3.61 -10.25 -4.08
C LEU A 80 3.66 -9.78 -5.53
N GLU A 81 4.40 -10.48 -6.41
CA GLU A 81 4.46 -10.15 -7.84
C GLU A 81 3.06 -10.11 -8.48
N ALA A 82 2.22 -11.10 -8.21
CA ALA A 82 0.87 -11.16 -8.75
C ALA A 82 0.02 -9.95 -8.31
N LEU A 83 0.11 -9.56 -7.04
CA LEU A 83 -0.62 -8.40 -6.51
C LEU A 83 -0.09 -7.08 -7.09
N LEU A 84 1.22 -6.93 -7.23
CA LEU A 84 1.83 -5.75 -7.84
C LEU A 84 1.44 -5.63 -9.32
N GLU A 85 1.52 -6.73 -10.08
CA GLU A 85 1.04 -6.79 -11.47
C GLU A 85 -0.45 -6.44 -11.57
N TRP A 86 -1.27 -6.95 -10.66
CA TRP A 86 -2.69 -6.62 -10.62
C TRP A 86 -2.90 -5.13 -10.37
N LEU A 87 -2.29 -4.56 -9.33
CA LEU A 87 -2.38 -3.12 -9.01
C LEU A 87 -1.90 -2.24 -10.16
N ASN A 88 -0.84 -2.64 -10.85
CA ASN A 88 -0.32 -1.94 -12.02
C ASN A 88 -1.26 -1.97 -13.23
N SER A 89 -2.34 -2.77 -13.21
CA SER A 89 -3.41 -2.74 -14.22
C SER A 89 -4.64 -1.94 -13.79
N ARG A 90 -4.67 -1.41 -12.56
CA ARG A 90 -5.84 -0.76 -11.96
C ARG A 90 -5.72 0.76 -11.95
N SER A 91 -6.79 1.40 -11.53
CA SER A 91 -6.95 2.84 -11.50
C SER A 91 -7.79 3.27 -10.29
N THR A 92 -7.97 4.59 -10.10
CA THR A 92 -8.60 5.19 -8.92
C THR A 92 -9.94 4.56 -8.51
N PHE A 93 -10.84 4.23 -9.44
CA PHE A 93 -12.18 3.75 -9.10
C PHE A 93 -12.23 2.29 -8.61
N SER A 94 -11.08 1.62 -8.50
CA SER A 94 -11.04 0.26 -7.99
C SER A 94 -11.38 0.22 -6.49
N VAL A 95 -12.50 -0.44 -6.16
CA VAL A 95 -12.93 -0.72 -4.78
C VAL A 95 -11.83 -1.47 -4.02
N VAL A 96 -11.15 -2.40 -4.70
CA VAL A 96 -10.07 -3.20 -4.10
C VAL A 96 -8.84 -2.35 -3.79
N VAL A 97 -8.49 -1.36 -4.62
CA VAL A 97 -7.39 -0.44 -4.31
C VAL A 97 -7.68 0.33 -3.02
N ALA A 98 -8.87 0.90 -2.89
CA ALA A 98 -9.29 1.57 -1.65
C ALA A 98 -9.32 0.61 -0.44
N ALA A 99 -9.77 -0.63 -0.65
CA ALA A 99 -9.81 -1.63 0.40
C ALA A 99 -8.41 -2.08 0.86
N LEU A 100 -7.44 -2.19 -0.06
CA LEU A 100 -6.04 -2.49 0.26
C LEU A 100 -5.43 -1.41 1.16
N LEU A 101 -5.65 -0.12 0.85
CA LEU A 101 -5.22 0.98 1.72
C LEU A 101 -5.78 0.86 3.16
N ARG A 102 -6.95 0.22 3.34
CA ARG A 102 -7.52 -0.02 4.68
C ARG A 102 -6.91 -1.22 5.41
N VAL A 103 -6.48 -2.27 4.71
CA VAL A 103 -6.13 -3.54 5.38
C VAL A 103 -4.64 -3.85 5.38
N LEU A 104 -3.85 -3.27 4.47
CA LEU A 104 -2.42 -3.59 4.34
C LEU A 104 -1.65 -3.35 5.64
N GLY A 105 -1.82 -2.19 6.28
CA GLY A 105 -1.09 -1.78 7.48
C GLY A 105 -1.26 -2.69 8.70
N ILE A 106 -2.41 -3.38 8.79
CA ILE A 106 -2.74 -4.32 9.88
C ILE A 106 -2.52 -5.79 9.50
N THR A 107 -2.42 -6.09 8.20
CA THR A 107 -2.40 -7.49 7.73
C THR A 107 -1.02 -7.94 7.29
N VAL A 108 -0.26 -7.13 6.56
CA VAL A 108 1.01 -7.58 5.95
C VAL A 108 2.12 -7.51 6.99
N ALA A 109 2.80 -8.64 7.23
CA ALA A 109 3.79 -8.78 8.30
C ALA A 109 5.18 -8.23 7.91
N ASN A 110 5.63 -8.46 6.68
CA ASN A 110 6.95 -8.01 6.23
C ASN A 110 6.91 -6.55 5.76
N CYS A 111 7.83 -5.71 6.27
CA CYS A 111 7.87 -4.27 5.94
C CYS A 111 8.16 -3.99 4.47
N ASN A 112 9.04 -4.75 3.81
CA ASN A 112 9.35 -4.56 2.39
C ASN A 112 8.13 -4.91 1.52
N THR A 113 7.47 -6.03 1.81
CA THR A 113 6.23 -6.43 1.15
C THR A 113 5.12 -5.38 1.36
N LEU A 114 4.97 -4.90 2.61
CA LEU A 114 4.00 -3.87 2.95
C LEU A 114 4.26 -2.57 2.19
N GLY A 115 5.52 -2.12 2.17
CA GLY A 115 5.94 -0.92 1.46
C GLY A 115 5.66 -1.00 -0.04
N ALA A 116 6.03 -2.10 -0.69
CA ALA A 116 5.79 -2.30 -2.12
C ALA A 116 4.28 -2.30 -2.45
N LEU A 117 3.46 -2.95 -1.63
CA LEU A 117 2.01 -2.97 -1.81
C LEU A 117 1.36 -1.61 -1.55
N LEU A 118 1.78 -0.87 -0.52
CA LEU A 118 1.30 0.48 -0.26
C LEU A 118 1.67 1.43 -1.39
N GLU A 119 2.91 1.38 -1.86
CA GLU A 119 3.42 2.27 -2.91
C GLU A 119 2.65 2.07 -4.21
N THR A 120 2.44 0.80 -4.57
CA THR A 120 1.73 0.45 -5.80
C THR A 120 0.22 0.70 -5.66
N SER A 121 -0.34 0.51 -4.46
CA SER A 121 -1.75 0.85 -4.18
C SER A 121 -1.99 2.35 -4.28
N LEU A 122 -1.10 3.19 -3.73
CA LEU A 122 -1.19 4.65 -3.86
C LEU A 122 -0.98 5.10 -5.31
N SER A 123 -0.02 4.48 -6.01
CA SER A 123 0.18 4.73 -7.44
C SER A 123 -1.09 4.42 -8.26
N ALA A 124 -1.77 3.30 -7.97
CA ALA A 124 -3.04 2.95 -8.60
C ALA A 124 -4.18 3.87 -8.17
N PHE A 125 -4.21 4.29 -6.91
CA PHE A 125 -5.22 5.19 -6.34
C PHE A 125 -5.21 6.56 -7.02
N PHE A 126 -4.03 7.11 -7.33
CA PHE A 126 -3.89 8.38 -8.03
C PHE A 126 -3.84 8.26 -9.56
N ARG A 127 -3.99 7.05 -10.11
CA ARG A 127 -3.91 6.85 -11.56
C ARG A 127 -5.17 7.35 -12.26
N PRO A 128 -5.08 8.38 -13.12
CA PRO A 128 -6.24 8.96 -13.78
C PRO A 128 -6.91 7.96 -14.74
N ILE A 129 -8.22 8.11 -14.90
CA ILE A 129 -9.05 7.30 -15.82
C ILE A 129 -9.55 8.22 -16.91
N GLY A 130 -8.77 8.30 -17.99
CA GLY A 130 -9.08 9.18 -19.11
C GLY A 130 -9.17 10.66 -18.73
N LEU A 131 -9.58 11.48 -19.70
CA LEU A 131 -9.62 12.94 -19.58
C LEU A 131 -10.88 13.48 -18.88
N SER A 132 -11.81 12.62 -18.43
CA SER A 132 -13.17 13.04 -18.03
C SER A 132 -13.54 12.80 -16.56
N ALA A 133 -12.58 12.45 -15.68
CA ALA A 133 -12.90 12.27 -14.26
C ALA A 133 -13.22 13.62 -13.61
N SER A 134 -14.49 13.82 -13.25
CA SER A 134 -15.08 15.10 -12.83
C SER A 134 -14.69 15.57 -11.42
N SER A 135 -13.80 14.88 -10.72
CA SER A 135 -13.21 15.40 -9.48
C SER A 135 -11.80 14.83 -9.28
N PRO A 136 -10.79 15.68 -9.03
CA PRO A 136 -9.42 15.22 -8.79
C PRO A 136 -9.36 14.48 -7.46
N VAL A 137 -8.74 13.30 -7.49
CA VAL A 137 -8.44 12.50 -6.31
C VAL A 137 -7.48 13.27 -5.42
N SER A 138 -7.86 13.51 -4.17
CA SER A 138 -7.05 14.30 -3.23
C SER A 138 -6.23 13.43 -2.28
N TRP A 139 -5.12 13.97 -1.81
CA TRP A 139 -4.35 13.38 -0.71
C TRP A 139 -5.16 13.25 0.58
N SER A 140 -6.10 14.16 0.84
CA SER A 140 -7.01 14.04 1.99
C SER A 140 -7.87 12.78 1.91
N LEU A 141 -8.39 12.43 0.72
CA LEU A 141 -9.15 11.20 0.53
C LEU A 141 -8.27 9.96 0.69
N ALA A 142 -7.05 9.97 0.13
CA ALA A 142 -6.11 8.86 0.29
C ALA A 142 -5.75 8.62 1.76
N VAL A 143 -5.42 9.67 2.50
CA VAL A 143 -5.05 9.61 3.93
C VAL A 143 -6.23 9.18 4.80
N ASN A 144 -7.45 9.63 4.50
CA ASN A 144 -8.66 9.17 5.20
C ASN A 144 -8.98 7.71 4.91
N THR A 145 -8.66 7.22 3.72
CA THR A 145 -8.85 5.82 3.33
C THR A 145 -7.79 4.93 3.97
N LEU A 146 -6.54 5.40 4.06
CA LEU A 146 -5.45 4.70 4.71
C LEU A 146 -5.73 4.51 6.21
N GLN A 147 -5.81 3.26 6.65
CA GLN A 147 -5.93 2.95 8.09
C GLN A 147 -4.57 3.13 8.78
N PRO A 148 -4.57 3.44 10.09
CA PRO A 148 -3.34 3.46 10.88
C PRO A 148 -2.56 2.15 10.76
N ILE A 149 -1.25 2.26 10.60
CA ILE A 149 -0.37 1.10 10.50
C ILE A 149 0.02 0.64 11.91
N VAL A 150 0.04 -0.67 12.14
CA VAL A 150 0.50 -1.25 13.40
C VAL A 150 1.99 -0.90 13.59
N PRO A 151 2.39 -0.30 14.73
CA PRO A 151 3.78 0.04 15.02
C PRO A 151 4.72 -1.18 14.94
N ARG A 152 5.96 -0.96 14.44
CA ARG A 152 6.93 -2.04 14.14
C ARG A 152 8.33 -1.69 14.61
N HIS A 153 9.14 -2.73 14.81
CA HIS A 153 10.56 -2.59 15.07
C HIS A 153 11.36 -3.55 14.15
N PRO A 154 12.21 -3.03 13.23
CA PRO A 154 12.43 -1.62 12.93
C PRO A 154 11.17 -0.92 12.37
N PRO A 155 11.10 0.43 12.43
CA PRO A 155 10.01 1.21 11.84
C PRO A 155 9.79 0.89 10.35
N LEU A 156 8.55 1.08 9.88
CA LEU A 156 8.23 0.83 8.47
C LEU A 156 8.97 1.83 7.57
N GLU A 157 9.12 3.07 8.03
CA GLU A 157 9.74 4.18 7.31
C GLU A 157 11.16 3.84 6.84
N ASP A 158 11.94 3.12 7.63
CA ASP A 158 13.29 2.67 7.25
C ASP A 158 13.27 1.77 5.99
N SER A 159 12.27 0.89 5.91
CA SER A 159 12.04 0.03 4.73
C SER A 159 11.56 0.84 3.52
N LEU A 160 10.71 1.86 3.75
CA LEU A 160 10.22 2.73 2.68
C LEU A 160 11.34 3.59 2.09
N VAL A 161 12.19 4.16 2.93
CA VAL A 161 13.32 5.00 2.51
C VAL A 161 14.35 4.17 1.75
N SER A 162 14.74 3.00 2.29
CA SER A 162 15.69 2.12 1.62
C SER A 162 15.19 1.59 0.26
N SER A 163 13.87 1.43 0.11
CA SER A 163 13.24 0.93 -1.13
C SER A 163 12.73 2.03 -2.06
N GLY A 164 12.88 3.31 -1.70
CA GLY A 164 12.41 4.45 -2.50
C GLY A 164 10.89 4.56 -2.64
N HIS A 165 10.12 4.04 -1.66
CA HIS A 165 8.66 4.05 -1.66
C HIS A 165 8.09 5.39 -1.12
N LEU A 166 8.27 6.44 -1.91
CA LEU A 166 8.01 7.82 -1.47
C LEU A 166 6.53 8.17 -1.36
N LEU A 167 5.63 7.59 -2.17
CA LEU A 167 4.19 7.86 -2.00
C LEU A 167 3.71 7.32 -0.67
N SER A 168 4.19 6.12 -0.30
CA SER A 168 3.91 5.50 0.99
C SER A 168 4.45 6.34 2.14
N LEU A 169 5.71 6.77 2.04
CA LEU A 169 6.34 7.61 3.07
C LEU A 169 5.58 8.94 3.24
N TYR A 170 5.21 9.57 2.13
CA TYR A 170 4.44 10.81 2.13
C TYR A 170 3.04 10.62 2.73
N ALA A 171 2.33 9.55 2.35
CA ALA A 171 1.01 9.24 2.91
C ALA A 171 1.05 9.05 4.44
N LEU A 172 2.08 8.39 4.96
CA LEU A 172 2.29 8.25 6.40
C LEU A 172 2.66 9.55 7.07
N THR A 173 3.50 10.37 6.44
CA THR A 173 3.83 11.71 6.92
C THR A 173 2.56 12.54 7.09
N LEU A 174 1.69 12.57 6.07
CA LEU A 174 0.40 13.24 6.14
C LEU A 174 -0.52 12.65 7.21
N LYS A 175 -0.51 11.33 7.40
CA LYS A 175 -1.31 10.67 8.46
C LYS A 175 -0.86 11.10 9.86
N HIS A 176 0.42 11.38 10.03
CA HIS A 176 1.02 11.90 11.26
C HIS A 176 0.91 13.43 11.40
N MET A 177 0.22 14.12 10.47
CA MET A 177 -0.05 15.57 10.54
C MET A 177 -1.55 15.87 10.69
N PRO A 178 -2.21 15.52 11.81
CA PRO A 178 -3.50 16.12 12.13
C PRO A 178 -3.39 17.65 12.24
N ALA A 179 -4.51 18.34 12.02
CA ALA A 179 -4.60 19.81 12.02
C ALA A 179 -4.18 20.49 13.34
N SER A 180 -3.98 19.72 14.42
CA SER A 180 -3.65 20.19 15.77
C SER A 180 -2.35 19.55 16.28
N LEU A 181 -1.32 19.47 15.44
CA LEU A 181 -0.02 18.95 15.88
C LEU A 181 0.66 19.93 16.84
N ASP A 182 1.25 19.42 17.92
CA ASP A 182 2.09 20.23 18.82
C ASP A 182 3.41 20.61 18.10
N VAL A 183 3.94 21.79 18.41
CA VAL A 183 5.17 22.34 17.81
C VAL A 183 6.35 21.37 17.98
N ARG A 184 6.43 20.67 19.11
CA ARG A 184 7.47 19.67 19.37
C ARG A 184 7.32 18.42 18.48
N GLN A 185 6.09 18.01 18.21
CA GLN A 185 5.80 16.90 17.31
C GLN A 185 6.11 17.29 15.86
N GLU A 186 5.80 18.53 15.47
CA GLU A 186 6.17 19.08 14.16
C GLU A 186 7.69 19.08 13.96
N ALA A 187 8.44 19.54 14.97
CA ALA A 187 9.91 19.52 14.95
C ALA A 187 10.48 18.09 14.85
N THR A 188 9.87 17.13 15.55
CA THR A 188 10.25 15.71 15.47
C THR A 188 10.02 15.16 14.06
N LEU A 189 8.86 15.45 13.46
CA LEU A 189 8.54 15.02 12.11
C LEU A 189 9.47 15.67 11.07
N LEU A 190 9.79 16.95 11.23
CA LEU A 190 10.76 17.66 10.39
C LEU A 190 12.15 17.03 10.46
N ASN A 191 12.62 16.68 11.67
CA ASN A 191 13.89 15.99 11.84
C ASN A 191 13.89 14.61 11.16
N ASN A 192 12.81 13.84 11.29
CA ASN A 192 12.67 12.56 10.61
C ASN A 192 12.72 12.71 9.09
N LEU A 193 11.97 13.68 8.53
CA LEU A 193 11.97 13.96 7.10
C LEU A 193 13.38 14.33 6.59
N ASN A 194 14.10 15.18 7.32
CA ASN A 194 15.48 15.54 6.97
C ASN A 194 16.41 14.33 7.00
N GLN A 195 16.29 13.48 8.02
CA GLN A 195 17.09 12.26 8.12
C GLN A 195 16.80 11.32 6.95
N TRP A 196 15.52 11.07 6.64
CA TRP A 196 15.12 10.20 5.53
C TRP A 196 15.62 10.74 4.19
N LEU A 197 15.48 12.04 3.95
CA LEU A 197 15.99 12.69 2.72
C LEU A 197 17.52 12.61 2.61
N SER A 198 18.25 12.66 3.72
CA SER A 198 19.72 12.61 3.72
C SER A 198 20.29 11.26 3.31
N VAL A 199 19.56 10.17 3.52
CA VAL A 199 20.00 8.79 3.21
C VAL A 199 19.31 8.20 1.98
N LEU A 200 18.35 8.92 1.40
CA LEU A 200 17.59 8.46 0.24
C LEU A 200 18.48 8.44 -1.01
N LYS A 201 18.50 7.30 -1.70
CA LYS A 201 19.16 7.18 -3.00
C LYS A 201 18.28 7.76 -4.09
N ILE A 202 18.72 8.87 -4.69
CA ILE A 202 18.00 9.52 -5.80
C ILE A 202 18.17 8.67 -7.06
N THR A 203 17.05 8.31 -7.66
CA THR A 203 16.94 7.58 -8.92
C THR A 203 15.78 8.19 -9.72
N ASP A 204 15.73 7.99 -11.04
CA ASP A 204 14.69 8.54 -11.90
C ASP A 204 13.27 8.18 -11.43
N ALA A 205 13.08 6.97 -10.90
CA ALA A 205 11.79 6.48 -10.39
C ALA A 205 11.32 7.21 -9.11
N VAL A 206 12.26 7.80 -8.37
CA VAL A 206 12.06 8.46 -7.07
C VAL A 206 12.00 9.98 -7.26
N GLU A 207 12.78 10.52 -8.20
CA GLU A 207 12.97 11.95 -8.42
C GLU A 207 11.65 12.71 -8.62
N SER A 208 10.76 12.18 -9.47
CA SER A 208 9.45 12.78 -9.74
C SER A 208 8.53 12.90 -8.50
N LYS A 209 8.81 12.15 -7.43
CA LYS A 209 8.02 12.13 -6.19
C LYS A 209 8.64 12.93 -5.05
N LEU A 210 9.93 13.28 -5.15
CA LEU A 210 10.65 14.09 -4.16
C LEU A 210 9.95 15.41 -3.79
N PRO A 211 9.35 16.16 -4.74
CA PRO A 211 8.66 17.41 -4.41
C PRO A 211 7.57 17.25 -3.33
N LEU A 212 6.95 16.07 -3.22
CA LEU A 212 5.95 15.80 -2.20
C LEU A 212 6.54 15.91 -0.79
N LEU A 213 7.70 15.29 -0.54
CA LEU A 213 8.36 15.33 0.77
C LEU A 213 8.95 16.72 1.04
N TRP A 214 9.59 17.33 0.05
CA TRP A 214 10.14 18.69 0.18
C TRP A 214 9.06 19.72 0.48
N SER A 215 7.87 19.58 -0.09
CA SER A 215 6.74 20.47 0.23
C SER A 215 6.38 20.43 1.72
N GLN A 216 6.48 19.27 2.37
CA GLN A 216 6.21 19.12 3.80
C GLN A 216 7.34 19.65 4.66
N VAL A 217 8.59 19.44 4.25
CA VAL A 217 9.75 20.04 4.92
C VAL A 217 9.60 21.56 4.94
N LEU A 218 9.31 22.19 3.79
CA LEU A 218 9.11 23.63 3.69
C LEU A 218 7.93 24.12 4.53
N TYR A 219 6.80 23.40 4.49
CA TYR A 219 5.62 23.70 5.30
C TYR A 219 5.95 23.66 6.80
N LEU A 220 6.60 22.61 7.28
CA LEU A 220 6.98 22.49 8.69
C LEU A 220 8.03 23.52 9.10
N CYS A 221 9.02 23.82 8.26
CA CYS A 221 9.99 24.89 8.53
C CYS A 221 9.30 26.25 8.72
N MET A 222 8.36 26.59 7.83
CA MET A 222 7.60 27.84 7.92
C MET A 222 6.82 27.90 9.24
N ARG A 223 6.11 26.83 9.60
CA ARG A 223 5.38 26.70 10.88
C ARG A 223 6.31 26.90 12.08
N GLN A 224 7.50 26.31 12.08
CA GLN A 224 8.46 26.47 13.17
C GLN A 224 8.95 27.91 13.32
N CYS A 225 9.14 28.64 12.21
CA CYS A 225 9.49 30.05 12.25
C CYS A 225 8.38 30.91 12.86
N GLU A 226 7.10 30.63 12.55
CA GLU A 226 5.95 31.36 13.10
C GLU A 226 5.82 31.23 14.63
N TYR A 227 6.26 30.11 15.22
CA TYR A 227 6.26 29.91 16.67
C TYR A 227 7.49 30.50 17.38
N ALA A 228 8.57 30.77 16.64
CA ALA A 228 9.80 31.33 17.19
C ALA A 228 9.79 32.87 17.24
N SER A 229 8.87 33.51 16.50
CA SER A 229 8.61 34.96 16.49
C SER A 229 7.59 35.38 17.54
#